data_AF-A0A195BAF2-F1
#
_entry.id   AF-A0A195BAF2-F1
#
_cell.length_a   1.000
_cell.length_b   1.000
_cell.length_c   1.000
_cell.angle_alpha   90.00
_cell.angle_beta   90.00
_cell.angle_gamma   90.00
#
_symmetry.space_group_name_H-M   'P 1'
#
loop_
_entity.id
_entity.type
_entity.pdbx_description
1 polymer ?
#
loop_
_entity_poly.entity_id
_entity_poly.type
_entity_poly.pdbx_seq_one_letter_code
_entity_poly.pdbx_strand_id
1 'polypeptide(L)'
;MIKGKNVWCAVPACTKKFNLEKRYFFRFPKEHVRWLQWIRACGRLDLESKGPEYAYQNCRLCHLHFKEKWYKINKMRARLHPDAIPTIFFGPECGKSTSKRTKQDMKSSDDSPRKNKLRAKLAKLKAQNKTLREIIRRLHLKAKKKNIRD
;
A
#
# COMPACT_ATOMS: atom_id res chain seq x y z
N MET A 1 -25.59 -18.80 -18.28
CA MET A 1 -24.55 -18.08 -19.05
C MET A 1 -24.24 -16.74 -18.38
N ILE A 2 -23.01 -16.49 -17.93
CA ILE A 2 -22.64 -15.17 -17.36
C ILE A 2 -22.17 -14.28 -18.51
N LYS A 3 -22.99 -13.27 -18.88
CA LYS A 3 -22.61 -12.25 -19.87
C LYS A 3 -21.30 -11.59 -19.42
N GLY A 4 -20.25 -11.77 -20.22
CA GLY A 4 -18.94 -11.20 -19.93
C GLY A 4 -18.98 -9.69 -20.01
N LYS A 5 -19.10 -9.01 -18.85
CA LYS A 5 -18.82 -7.58 -18.79
C LYS A 5 -17.39 -7.38 -19.27
N ASN A 6 -17.19 -6.61 -20.34
CA ASN A 6 -15.84 -6.24 -20.77
C ASN A 6 -15.11 -5.63 -19.56
N VAL A 7 -14.01 -6.25 -19.13
CA VAL A 7 -13.27 -5.82 -17.94
C VAL A 7 -12.15 -4.90 -18.40
N TRP A 8 -12.27 -3.62 -18.07
CA TRP A 8 -11.30 -2.59 -18.46
C TRP A 8 -10.28 -2.42 -17.33
N CYS A 9 -9.01 -2.16 -17.69
CA CYS A 9 -8.01 -1.81 -16.70
C CYS A 9 -8.23 -0.37 -16.23
N ALA A 10 -8.11 -0.12 -14.93
CA ALA A 10 -8.26 1.22 -14.35
C ALA A 10 -7.08 2.15 -14.66
N VAL A 11 -5.93 1.62 -15.10
CA VAL A 11 -4.77 2.43 -15.53
C VAL A 11 -5.06 3.06 -16.90
N PRO A 12 -4.94 4.39 -17.05
CA PRO A 12 -5.05 5.06 -18.34
C PRO A 12 -4.13 4.45 -19.40
N ALA A 13 -4.54 4.48 -20.66
CA ALA A 13 -3.82 3.92 -21.82
C ALA A 13 -3.49 2.41 -21.83
N CYS A 14 -3.58 1.67 -20.71
CA CYS A 14 -3.36 0.22 -20.67
C CYS A 14 -4.33 -0.56 -21.61
N THR A 15 -5.52 0.00 -21.78
CA THR A 15 -6.59 -0.39 -22.71
C THR A 15 -6.14 -0.45 -24.19
N LYS A 16 -5.08 0.26 -24.60
CA LYS A 16 -4.66 0.32 -26.01
C LYS A 16 -3.94 -0.94 -26.53
N LYS A 17 -3.62 -1.92 -25.67
CA LYS A 17 -2.86 -3.14 -26.02
C LYS A 17 -3.70 -4.44 -25.92
N PHE A 18 -4.94 -4.46 -26.40
CA PHE A 18 -5.85 -5.59 -26.17
C PHE A 18 -5.57 -6.87 -26.98
N ASN A 19 -4.89 -6.79 -28.13
CA ASN A 19 -5.11 -7.77 -29.21
C ASN A 19 -4.25 -9.06 -29.21
N LEU A 20 -3.47 -9.37 -28.16
CA LEU A 20 -2.51 -10.48 -28.22
C LEU A 20 -2.52 -11.50 -27.06
N GLU A 21 -2.95 -11.16 -25.84
CA GLU A 21 -2.75 -12.07 -24.68
C GLU A 21 -3.93 -12.14 -23.69
N LYS A 22 -4.09 -13.32 -23.07
CA LYS A 22 -5.09 -13.58 -22.01
C LYS A 22 -4.78 -12.74 -20.77
N ARG A 23 -5.59 -11.70 -20.52
CA ARG A 23 -5.43 -10.82 -19.35
C ARG A 23 -6.20 -11.31 -18.13
N TYR A 24 -5.47 -11.60 -17.06
CA TYR A 24 -6.02 -11.74 -15.71
C TYR A 24 -6.23 -10.38 -15.05
N PHE A 25 -7.35 -10.22 -14.35
CA PHE A 25 -7.77 -8.97 -13.71
C PHE A 25 -7.96 -9.16 -12.20
N PHE A 26 -7.37 -8.25 -11.42
CA PHE A 26 -7.44 -8.23 -9.96
C PHE A 26 -8.33 -7.08 -9.46
N ARG A 27 -9.00 -7.30 -8.33
CA ARG A 27 -9.79 -6.27 -7.63
C ARG A 27 -8.87 -5.35 -6.85
N PHE A 28 -9.25 -4.08 -6.70
CA PHE A 28 -8.61 -3.19 -5.73
C PHE A 28 -8.81 -3.74 -4.30
N PRO A 29 -7.88 -3.50 -3.36
CA PRO A 29 -8.06 -3.84 -1.94
C PRO A 29 -9.27 -3.12 -1.33
N LYS A 30 -9.94 -3.74 -0.36
CA LYS A 30 -10.89 -3.05 0.55
C LYS A 30 -10.17 -2.27 1.66
N GLU A 31 -8.95 -2.69 1.99
CA GLU A 31 -8.13 -2.11 3.06
C GLU A 31 -7.56 -0.76 2.62
N HIS A 32 -7.88 0.29 3.38
CA HIS A 32 -7.76 1.68 2.93
C HIS A 32 -6.31 2.11 2.65
N VAL A 33 -5.32 1.65 3.42
CA VAL A 33 -3.92 2.08 3.21
C VAL A 33 -3.40 1.52 1.90
N ARG A 34 -3.66 0.24 1.64
CA ARG A 34 -3.21 -0.43 0.41
C ARG A 34 -4.02 -0.04 -0.83
N TRP A 35 -5.31 0.22 -0.67
CA TRP A 35 -6.12 0.85 -1.73
C TRP A 35 -5.54 2.21 -2.13
N LEU A 36 -5.19 3.05 -1.14
CA LEU A 36 -4.61 4.37 -1.38
C LEU A 36 -3.25 4.29 -2.08
N GLN A 37 -2.43 3.30 -1.75
CA GLN A 37 -1.19 2.99 -2.48
C GLN A 37 -1.47 2.63 -3.95
N TRP A 38 -2.48 1.78 -4.21
CA TRP A 38 -2.83 1.37 -5.56
C TRP A 38 -3.33 2.54 -6.42
N ILE A 39 -4.26 3.36 -5.93
CA ILE A 39 -4.79 4.48 -6.74
C ILE A 39 -3.72 5.51 -7.05
N ARG A 40 -2.81 5.80 -6.10
CA ARG A 40 -1.67 6.72 -6.30
C ARG A 40 -0.68 6.18 -7.30
N ALA A 41 -0.31 4.90 -7.19
CA ALA A 41 0.56 4.24 -8.16
C ALA A 41 -0.05 4.25 -9.58
N CYS A 42 -1.37 4.06 -9.70
CA CYS A 42 -2.08 4.09 -10.98
C CYS A 42 -2.36 5.49 -11.54
N GLY A 43 -2.02 6.57 -10.83
CA GLY A 43 -2.39 7.94 -11.21
C GLY A 43 -3.90 8.25 -11.16
N ARG A 44 -4.69 7.44 -10.43
CA ARG A 44 -6.16 7.51 -10.38
C ARG A 44 -6.67 8.20 -9.12
N LEU A 45 -6.26 9.45 -8.91
CA LEU A 45 -6.68 10.26 -7.76
C LEU A 45 -8.18 10.57 -7.74
N ASP A 46 -8.86 10.48 -8.89
CA ASP A 46 -10.34 10.57 -9.02
C ASP A 46 -11.09 9.48 -8.24
N LEU A 47 -10.39 8.41 -7.83
CA LEU A 47 -10.95 7.38 -6.96
C LEU A 47 -10.89 7.76 -5.47
N GLU A 48 -10.01 8.69 -5.06
CA GLU A 48 -9.78 9.02 -3.64
C GLU A 48 -11.06 9.55 -2.96
N SER A 49 -11.90 10.30 -3.69
CA SER A 49 -13.22 10.76 -3.23
C SER A 49 -14.30 9.68 -3.18
N LYS A 50 -14.13 8.57 -3.92
CA LYS A 50 -15.12 7.47 -4.03
C LYS A 50 -14.88 6.33 -3.03
N GLY A 51 -13.66 6.23 -2.50
CA GLY A 51 -13.32 5.28 -1.45
C GLY A 51 -13.01 3.85 -1.93
N PRO A 52 -12.49 3.00 -1.01
CA PRO A 52 -12.01 1.66 -1.32
C PRO A 52 -13.10 0.68 -1.76
N GLU A 53 -14.31 0.78 -1.19
CA GLU A 53 -15.42 -0.12 -1.53
C GLU A 53 -15.90 0.08 -2.97
N TYR A 54 -16.03 1.35 -3.41
CA TYR A 54 -16.35 1.67 -4.81
C TYR A 54 -15.30 1.09 -5.77
N ALA A 55 -14.00 1.27 -5.46
CA ALA A 55 -12.92 0.72 -6.28
C ALA A 55 -12.89 -0.82 -6.28
N TYR A 56 -13.16 -1.46 -5.14
CA TYR A 56 -13.30 -2.92 -5.04
C TYR A 56 -14.43 -3.46 -5.91
N GLN A 57 -15.53 -2.72 -6.07
CA GLN A 57 -16.66 -3.15 -6.89
C GLN A 57 -16.45 -2.86 -8.38
N ASN A 58 -16.01 -1.64 -8.72
CA ASN A 58 -16.07 -1.10 -10.08
C ASN A 58 -14.74 -1.11 -10.85
N CYS A 59 -13.59 -1.15 -10.17
CA CYS A 59 -12.28 -0.95 -10.80
C CYS A 59 -11.42 -2.23 -10.80
N ARG A 60 -10.67 -2.49 -11.86
CA ARG A 60 -9.80 -3.68 -11.98
C ARG A 60 -8.42 -3.30 -12.51
N LEU A 61 -7.39 -4.03 -12.11
CA LEU A 61 -6.03 -3.93 -12.67
C LEU A 61 -5.66 -5.24 -13.36
N CYS A 62 -5.12 -5.18 -14.56
CA CYS A 62 -4.58 -6.38 -15.20
C CYS A 62 -3.23 -6.77 -14.60
N HIS A 63 -2.91 -8.07 -14.67
CA HIS A 63 -1.69 -8.65 -14.12
C HIS A 63 -0.39 -7.98 -14.58
N LEU A 64 -0.34 -7.42 -15.80
CA LEU A 64 0.80 -6.67 -16.36
C LEU A 64 1.29 -5.49 -15.51
N HIS A 65 0.49 -4.99 -14.55
CA HIS A 65 0.90 -3.93 -13.63
C HIS A 65 1.67 -4.45 -12.40
N PHE A 66 1.72 -5.76 -12.21
CA PHE A 66 2.36 -6.43 -11.09
C PHE A 66 3.55 -7.25 -11.60
N LYS A 67 4.63 -7.32 -10.83
CA LYS A 67 5.71 -8.28 -11.09
C LYS A 67 5.18 -9.71 -10.91
N GLU A 68 5.61 -10.64 -11.76
CA GLU A 68 5.15 -12.05 -11.76
C GLU A 68 5.16 -12.70 -10.37
N LYS A 69 6.20 -12.45 -9.56
CA LYS A 69 6.29 -12.97 -8.19
C LYS A 69 5.10 -12.63 -7.27
N TRP A 70 4.29 -11.64 -7.62
CA TRP A 70 3.15 -11.18 -6.83
C TRP A 70 1.83 -11.88 -7.17
N TYR A 71 1.74 -12.65 -8.26
CA TYR A 71 0.54 -13.40 -8.61
C TYR A 71 0.82 -14.87 -8.90
N LYS A 72 -0.20 -15.70 -8.68
CA LYS A 72 -0.24 -17.10 -9.13
C LYS A 72 -1.49 -17.29 -9.99
N ILE A 73 -1.29 -17.73 -11.22
CA ILE A 73 -2.34 -17.97 -12.20
C ILE A 73 -2.51 -19.49 -12.34
N ASN A 74 -3.65 -20.00 -11.89
CA ASN A 74 -4.03 -21.40 -12.10
C ASN A 74 -5.13 -21.47 -13.16
N LYS A 75 -5.33 -22.64 -13.79
CA LYS A 75 -6.38 -22.88 -14.82
C LYS A 75 -7.79 -22.36 -14.41
N MET A 76 -8.12 -22.38 -13.13
CA MET A 76 -9.41 -21.92 -12.59
C MET A 76 -9.45 -20.48 -12.06
N ARG A 77 -8.36 -19.96 -11.47
CA ARG A 77 -8.34 -18.66 -10.78
C ARG A 77 -6.93 -18.06 -10.79
N ALA A 78 -6.86 -16.74 -10.97
CA ALA A 78 -5.68 -15.95 -10.63
C ALA A 78 -5.81 -15.41 -9.20
N ARG A 79 -4.75 -15.51 -8.40
CA ARG A 79 -4.66 -14.91 -7.06
C ARG A 79 -3.48 -13.95 -7.02
N LEU A 80 -3.68 -12.81 -6.38
CA LEU A 80 -2.64 -11.84 -6.06
C LEU A 80 -2.25 -12.01 -4.58
N HIS A 81 -0.97 -11.83 -4.25
CA HIS A 81 -0.45 -11.87 -2.88
C HIS A 81 -1.12 -10.78 -1.98
N PRO A 82 -1.10 -10.91 -0.64
CA PRO A 82 -1.03 -9.73 0.25
C PRO A 82 0.14 -8.82 -0.17
N ASP A 83 0.27 -7.59 0.35
CA ASP A 83 1.43 -6.70 0.11
C ASP A 83 1.71 -6.25 -1.35
N ALA A 84 1.19 -6.94 -2.37
CA ALA A 84 1.38 -6.66 -3.78
C ALA A 84 0.81 -5.28 -4.12
N ILE A 85 1.65 -4.50 -4.78
CA ILE A 85 1.38 -3.14 -5.23
C ILE A 85 1.67 -3.10 -6.74
N PRO A 86 0.79 -2.48 -7.55
CA PRO A 86 1.07 -2.29 -8.97
C PRO A 86 2.28 -1.36 -9.10
N THR A 87 3.30 -1.82 -9.82
CA THR A 87 4.63 -1.18 -9.92
C THR A 87 5.11 -1.01 -11.36
N ILE A 88 4.37 -1.54 -12.34
CA ILE A 88 4.68 -1.45 -13.76
C ILE A 88 3.59 -0.63 -14.43
N PHE A 89 3.94 0.51 -15.01
CA PHE A 89 3.01 1.39 -15.70
C PHE A 89 3.62 1.86 -17.03
N PHE A 90 2.78 1.96 -18.05
CA PHE A 90 3.22 2.28 -19.42
C PHE A 90 2.66 3.65 -19.81
N GLY A 91 3.50 4.68 -19.81
CA GLY A 91 3.15 6.02 -20.27
C GLY A 91 4.12 7.10 -19.77
N PRO A 92 4.33 8.20 -20.52
CA PRO A 92 5.27 9.27 -20.16
C PRO A 92 4.91 9.97 -18.84
N GLU A 93 3.63 10.00 -18.47
CA GLU A 93 3.14 10.59 -17.22
C GLU A 93 3.53 9.81 -15.95
N CYS A 94 3.84 8.51 -16.07
CA CYS A 94 4.00 7.62 -14.91
C CYS A 94 5.47 7.42 -14.51
N GLY A 95 6.21 8.52 -14.41
CA GLY A 95 7.66 8.54 -14.28
C GLY A 95 8.18 9.43 -13.15
N LYS A 96 7.76 9.21 -11.89
CA LYS A 96 8.44 9.82 -10.71
C LYS A 96 8.16 9.13 -9.36
N SER A 97 8.35 7.81 -9.31
CA SER A 97 8.54 7.05 -8.06
C SER A 97 9.86 6.29 -8.04
N THR A 98 10.93 6.94 -8.52
CA THR A 98 12.30 6.48 -8.28
C THR A 98 12.55 6.41 -6.78
N SER A 99 12.92 5.21 -6.32
CA SER A 99 13.37 4.95 -4.95
C SER A 99 14.69 5.68 -4.65
N LYS A 100 14.62 6.99 -4.35
CA LYS A 100 15.67 7.74 -3.67
C LYS A 100 15.08 8.41 -2.42
N ARG A 101 15.70 8.09 -1.30
CA ARG A 101 15.31 8.49 0.05
C ARG A 101 15.90 9.87 0.35
N THR A 102 15.13 10.93 0.15
CA THR A 102 15.49 12.27 0.64
C THR A 102 14.44 12.73 1.64
N LYS A 103 14.89 13.18 2.82
CA LYS A 103 14.05 13.96 3.73
C LYS A 103 13.93 15.36 3.09
N GLN A 104 12.74 15.79 2.69
CA GLN A 104 12.31 17.20 2.70
C GLN A 104 10.86 17.33 2.22
N ASP A 105 10.08 18.05 3.02
CA ASP A 105 8.97 18.94 2.66
C ASP A 105 7.85 18.47 1.72
N MET A 106 6.84 17.90 2.36
CA MET A 106 5.43 18.05 1.97
C MET A 106 4.68 18.74 3.13
N LYS A 107 4.80 20.06 3.23
CA LYS A 107 4.00 20.89 4.15
C LYS A 107 2.58 21.03 3.60
N SER A 108 1.80 19.96 3.68
CA SER A 108 0.35 20.04 3.50
C SER A 108 -0.28 20.71 4.73
N SER A 109 -0.57 22.00 4.60
CA SER A 109 -1.31 22.77 5.60
C SER A 109 -2.80 22.40 5.55
N ASP A 110 -3.14 21.26 6.13
CA ASP A 110 -4.51 20.85 6.40
C ASP A 110 -4.53 20.23 7.80
N ASP A 111 -4.90 21.09 8.76
CA ASP A 111 -4.88 20.86 10.20
C ASP A 111 -6.15 20.11 10.68
N SER A 112 -6.53 19.07 9.94
CA SER A 112 -7.64 18.20 10.30
C SER A 112 -7.46 17.64 11.73
N PRO A 113 -8.46 17.81 12.63
CA PRO A 113 -8.37 17.39 14.04
C PRO A 113 -7.95 15.92 14.24
N ARG A 114 -8.26 15.07 13.26
CA ARG A 114 -7.92 13.64 13.24
C ARG A 114 -6.41 13.39 13.12
N LYS A 115 -5.68 14.22 12.36
CA LYS A 115 -4.22 14.13 12.21
C LYS A 115 -3.51 14.54 13.51
N ASN A 116 -3.98 15.58 14.18
CA ASN A 116 -3.40 16.06 15.44
C ASN A 116 -3.57 15.05 16.58
N LYS A 117 -4.76 14.48 16.72
CA LYS A 117 -5.02 13.40 17.70
C LYS A 117 -4.11 12.18 17.47
N LEU A 118 -3.81 11.85 16.20
CA LEU A 118 -2.87 10.79 15.84
C LEU A 118 -1.41 11.15 16.17
N ARG A 119 -0.96 12.39 15.88
CA ARG A 119 0.37 12.89 16.24
C ARG A 119 0.60 12.85 17.76
N ALA A 120 -0.36 13.34 18.54
CA ALA A 120 -0.31 13.32 20.00
C ALA A 120 -0.24 11.88 20.56
N LYS A 121 -1.06 10.96 20.03
CA LYS A 121 -1.03 9.54 20.42
C LYS A 121 0.31 8.88 20.08
N LEU A 122 0.88 9.19 18.92
CA LEU A 122 2.21 8.70 18.52
C LEU A 122 3.34 9.25 19.42
N ALA A 123 3.28 10.53 19.79
CA ALA A 123 4.25 11.12 20.72
C ALA A 123 4.18 10.46 22.11
N LYS A 124 2.96 10.26 22.66
CA LYS A 124 2.75 9.56 23.94
C LYS A 124 3.28 8.12 23.90
N LEU A 125 2.98 7.37 22.83
CA LEU A 125 3.50 6.01 22.63
C LEU A 125 5.02 5.97 22.50
N LYS A 126 5.64 6.96 21.83
CA LYS A 126 7.12 7.07 21.75
C LYS A 126 7.75 7.33 23.12
N ALA A 127 7.16 8.22 23.92
CA ALA A 127 7.63 8.49 25.28
C ALA A 127 7.53 7.23 26.17
N GLN A 128 6.38 6.54 26.17
CA GLN A 128 6.18 5.29 26.89
C GLN A 128 7.20 4.21 26.47
N ASN A 129 7.41 4.02 25.16
CA ASN A 129 8.42 3.07 24.65
C ASN A 129 9.86 3.44 25.07
N LYS A 130 10.20 4.74 25.17
CA LYS A 130 11.50 5.18 25.68
C LYS A 130 11.67 4.81 27.16
N THR A 131 10.64 5.05 27.98
CA THR A 131 10.66 4.70 29.42
C THR A 131 10.74 3.19 29.62
N LEU A 132 9.97 2.39 28.88
CA LEU A 132 10.01 0.92 28.98
C LEU A 132 11.40 0.36 28.63
N ARG A 133 12.05 0.85 27.57
CA ARG A 133 13.41 0.45 27.20
C ARG A 133 14.43 0.76 28.31
N GLU A 134 14.31 1.91 28.96
CA GLU A 134 15.19 2.30 30.06
C GLU A 134 14.94 1.48 31.33
N ILE A 135 13.68 1.14 31.64
CA ILE A 135 13.33 0.20 32.72
C ILE A 135 13.96 -1.17 32.47
N ILE A 136 13.76 -1.74 31.27
CA ILE A 136 14.36 -3.03 30.88
C ILE A 136 15.88 -3.00 31.01
N ARG A 137 16.54 -1.92 30.54
CA ARG A 137 17.99 -1.73 30.67
C ARG A 137 18.44 -1.76 32.14
N ARG A 138 17.73 -1.08 33.03
CA ARG A 138 18.03 -1.06 34.48
C ARG A 138 17.80 -2.43 35.14
N LEU A 139 16.77 -3.16 34.72
CA LEU A 139 16.51 -4.53 35.21
C LEU A 139 17.63 -5.49 34.78
N HIS A 140 18.08 -5.43 33.52
CA HIS A 140 19.23 -6.24 33.05
C HIS A 140 20.52 -5.91 33.81
N LEU A 141 20.80 -4.62 34.07
CA LEU A 141 21.96 -4.21 34.88
C LEU A 141 21.86 -4.70 36.33
N LYS A 142 20.67 -4.65 36.94
CA LYS A 142 20.43 -5.19 38.30
C LYS A 142 20.61 -6.71 38.35
N ALA A 143 20.08 -7.45 37.37
CA ALA A 143 20.23 -8.90 37.28
C ALA A 143 21.72 -9.28 37.11
N LYS A 144 22.44 -8.61 36.20
CA LYS A 144 23.89 -8.81 36.03
C LYS A 144 24.68 -8.50 37.30
N LYS A 145 24.30 -7.47 38.08
CA LYS A 145 24.95 -7.13 39.36
C LYS A 145 24.50 -8.02 40.55
N LYS A 146 23.54 -8.93 40.38
CA LYS A 146 23.25 -9.98 41.37
C LYS A 146 24.14 -11.19 41.11
N ASN A 147 24.10 -11.72 39.89
CA ASN A 147 24.90 -12.85 39.38
C ASN A 147 26.45 -12.63 39.32
N ILE A 148 26.96 -11.57 39.97
CA ILE A 148 28.40 -11.27 40.15
C ILE A 148 28.75 -11.20 41.66
N ARG A 149 27.74 -11.30 42.55
CA ARG A 149 27.87 -11.21 44.01
C ARG A 149 27.32 -12.45 44.74
N ASP A 150 26.82 -13.41 43.98
CA ASP A 150 26.50 -14.77 44.38
C ASP A 150 27.59 -15.68 43.79
#